data_AF-A0A1Y2K4A2-F1
#
_entry.id   AF-A0A1Y2K4A2-F1
#
_cell.length_a   1.000
_cell.length_b   1.000
_cell.length_c   1.000
_cell.angle_alpha   90.00
_cell.angle_beta   90.00
_cell.angle_gamma   90.00
#
_symmetry.space_group_name_H-M   'P 1'
#
loop_
_entity.id
_entity.type
_entity.pdbx_description
1 polymer ?
#
loop_
_entity_poly.entity_id
_entity_poly.type
_entity_poly.pdbx_seq_one_letter_code
_entity_poly.pdbx_strand_id
1 'polypeptide(L)'
;MEETRLLGEWIAEIFHESRDTYGSRRIRQSLIEHGVRVSRRRIARIKRGLGLVCKAQRRFKVVTTDSDHALPVAPNRLNREFTASHPDRAYVGDITYVATKEGWLYLAV
;
A
#
# COMPACT_ATOMS: atom_id res chain seq x y z
N MET A 1 19.36 28.71 -11.88
CA MET A 1 18.01 28.26 -12.31
C MET A 1 18.09 27.02 -13.18
N GLU A 2 19.04 26.94 -14.11
CA GLU A 2 19.22 25.80 -15.03
C GLU A 2 19.50 24.45 -14.35
N GLU A 3 20.42 24.39 -13.37
CA GLU A 3 20.75 23.15 -12.64
C GLU A 3 19.52 22.51 -11.96
N THR A 4 18.59 23.35 -11.46
CA THR A 4 17.38 22.85 -10.79
C THR A 4 16.36 22.33 -11.81
N ARG A 5 16.34 22.88 -13.03
CA ARG A 5 15.51 22.41 -14.15
C ARG A 5 15.98 21.03 -14.60
N LEU A 6 17.28 20.89 -14.89
CA LEU A 6 17.90 19.62 -15.29
C LEU A 6 17.72 18.53 -14.24
N LEU A 7 17.93 18.87 -12.97
CA LEU A 7 17.68 17.92 -11.87
C LEU A 7 16.19 17.54 -11.76
N GLY A 8 15.28 18.45 -12.08
CA GLY A 8 13.85 18.18 -12.14
C GLY A 8 13.46 17.20 -13.24
N GLU A 9 14.00 17.39 -14.44
CA GLU A 9 13.80 16.50 -15.59
C GLU A 9 14.29 15.08 -15.28
N TRP A 10 15.50 14.97 -14.72
CA TRP A 10 16.05 13.67 -14.36
C TRP A 10 15.28 12.97 -13.23
N ILE A 11 14.80 13.73 -12.24
CA ILE A 11 13.91 13.21 -11.19
C ILE A 11 12.61 12.68 -11.80
N ALA A 12 12.04 13.36 -12.80
CA ALA A 12 10.82 12.93 -13.48
C ALA A 12 11.04 11.66 -14.31
N GLU A 13 12.17 11.57 -15.02
CA GLU A 13 12.57 10.39 -15.79
C GLU A 13 12.67 9.15 -14.89
N ILE A 14 13.51 9.20 -13.84
CA ILE A 14 13.66 8.09 -12.86
C ILE A 14 12.30 7.72 -12.25
N PHE A 15 11.45 8.72 -11.98
CA PHE A 15 10.13 8.49 -11.42
C PHE A 15 9.22 7.70 -12.38
N HIS A 16 9.18 8.07 -13.65
CA HIS A 16 8.35 7.40 -14.66
C HIS A 16 8.90 6.03 -15.07
N GLU A 17 10.22 5.85 -15.15
CA GLU A 17 10.87 4.54 -15.33
C GLU A 17 10.48 3.56 -14.23
N SER A 18 10.34 4.06 -12.99
CA SER A 18 9.86 3.27 -11.85
C SER A 18 8.35 2.98 -11.86
N ARG A 19 7.64 3.31 -12.95
CA ARG A 19 6.18 3.24 -13.08
C ARG A 19 5.46 4.03 -11.99
N ASP A 20 6.01 5.20 -11.64
CA ASP A 20 5.51 6.12 -10.62
C ASP A 20 5.56 5.57 -9.19
N THR A 21 6.38 4.56 -8.91
CA THR A 21 6.46 3.94 -7.57
C THR A 21 7.54 4.55 -6.67
N TYR A 22 8.58 5.17 -7.25
CA TYR A 22 9.72 5.62 -6.48
C TYR A 22 9.46 6.94 -5.74
N GLY A 23 9.68 6.90 -4.42
CA GLY A 23 9.73 8.08 -3.56
C GLY A 23 11.13 8.71 -3.53
N SER A 24 11.26 9.82 -2.78
CA SER A 24 12.53 10.57 -2.66
C SER A 24 13.72 9.75 -2.14
N ARG A 25 13.47 8.61 -1.47
CA ARG A 25 14.52 7.69 -1.01
C ARG A 25 15.14 6.92 -2.17
N ARG A 26 14.29 6.26 -2.98
CA ARG A 26 14.74 5.44 -4.12
C ARG A 26 15.28 6.29 -5.25
N ILE A 27 14.66 7.44 -5.53
CA ILE A 27 15.19 8.40 -6.51
C ILE A 27 16.60 8.88 -6.11
N ARG A 28 16.85 9.13 -4.82
CA ARG A 28 18.19 9.49 -4.36
C ARG A 28 19.21 8.39 -4.62
N GLN A 29 18.81 7.13 -4.43
CA GLN A 29 19.70 5.99 -4.65
C GLN A 29 20.06 5.89 -6.14
N SER A 30 19.06 5.98 -7.03
CA SER A 30 19.30 6.03 -8.48
C SER A 30 20.19 7.21 -8.89
N LEU A 31 19.96 8.41 -8.35
CA LEU A 31 20.83 9.56 -8.62
C LEU A 31 22.29 9.32 -8.17
N ILE A 32 22.49 8.67 -7.02
CA ILE A 32 23.85 8.34 -6.52
C ILE A 32 24.54 7.32 -7.42
N GLU A 33 23.81 6.33 -7.93
CA GLU A 33 24.33 5.35 -8.89
C GLU A 33 24.81 6.02 -10.19
N HIS A 34 24.20 7.16 -10.56
CA HIS A 34 24.61 8.00 -11.68
C HIS A 34 25.57 9.14 -11.29
N GLY A 35 26.21 9.06 -10.11
CA GLY A 35 27.23 10.01 -9.68
C GLY A 35 26.72 11.33 -9.09
N VAL A 36 25.40 11.51 -8.96
CA VAL A 36 24.78 12.75 -8.49
C VAL A 36 24.39 12.67 -7.02
N ARG A 37 25.04 13.49 -6.19
CA ARG A 37 24.77 13.58 -4.74
C ARG A 37 23.81 14.72 -4.43
N VAL A 38 22.56 14.37 -4.14
CA VAL A 38 21.51 15.33 -3.76
C VAL A 38 20.85 14.92 -2.43
N SER A 39 20.49 15.93 -1.63
CA SER A 39 19.76 15.70 -0.37
C SER A 39 18.33 15.22 -0.63
N ARG A 40 17.83 14.32 0.22
CA ARG A 40 16.45 13.81 0.14
C ARG A 40 15.41 14.95 0.20
N ARG A 41 15.69 16.02 0.97
CA ARG A 41 14.82 17.19 1.11
C ARG A 41 14.72 17.99 -0.19
N ARG A 42 15.84 18.18 -0.92
CA ARG A 42 15.84 18.86 -2.23
C ARG A 42 15.01 18.07 -3.26
N ILE A 43 15.21 16.75 -3.32
CA ILE A 43 14.42 15.86 -4.20
C ILE A 43 12.92 15.94 -3.86
N ALA A 44 12.56 15.88 -2.58
CA ALA A 44 11.16 15.95 -2.15
C ALA A 44 10.49 17.28 -2.51
N ARG A 45 11.22 18.40 -2.40
CA ARG A 45 10.74 19.73 -2.80
C ARG A 45 10.53 19.82 -4.31
N ILE A 46 11.48 19.31 -5.10
CA ILE A 46 11.38 19.29 -6.57
C ILE A 46 10.22 18.38 -7.01
N LYS A 47 10.11 17.14 -6.51
CA LYS A 47 8.96 16.26 -6.77
C LYS A 47 7.62 16.96 -6.51
N ARG A 48 7.52 17.67 -5.38
CA ARG A 48 6.31 18.38 -4.99
C ARG A 48 5.99 19.53 -5.96
N GLY A 49 7.01 20.30 -6.35
CA GLY A 49 6.85 21.36 -7.35
C GLY A 49 6.43 20.84 -8.73
N LEU A 50 6.85 19.62 -9.08
CA LEU A 50 6.46 18.93 -10.33
C LEU A 50 5.15 18.14 -10.22
N GLY A 51 4.49 18.09 -9.06
CA GLY A 51 3.25 17.32 -8.87
C GLY A 51 3.44 15.79 -8.93
N LEU A 52 4.66 15.27 -8.79
CA LEU A 52 4.94 13.84 -8.90
C LEU A 52 4.53 13.11 -7.61
N VAL A 53 3.45 12.34 -7.66
CA VAL A 53 2.90 11.60 -6.51
C VAL A 53 3.07 10.10 -6.73
N CYS A 54 3.70 9.41 -5.76
CA CYS A 54 3.90 7.97 -5.84
C CYS A 54 2.58 7.21 -5.90
N LYS A 55 2.48 6.21 -6.79
CA LYS A 55 1.41 5.21 -6.72
C LYS A 55 1.52 4.44 -5.41
N ALA A 56 0.46 4.48 -4.61
CA ALA A 56 0.31 3.57 -3.49
C ALA A 56 0.07 2.16 -4.04
N GLN A 57 0.72 1.15 -3.47
CA GLN A 57 0.34 -0.24 -3.73
C GLN A 57 -1.14 -0.39 -3.37
N ARG A 58 -1.94 -0.87 -4.32
CA ARG A 58 -3.34 -1.24 -4.07
C ARG A 58 -3.33 -2.22 -2.91
N ARG A 59 -4.16 -2.00 -1.88
CA ARG A 59 -4.35 -2.97 -0.80
C ARG A 59 -4.63 -4.34 -1.43
N PHE A 60 -3.98 -5.38 -0.90
CA PHE A 60 -4.24 -6.76 -1.28
C PHE A 60 -5.75 -7.01 -1.28
N LYS A 61 -6.32 -7.33 -2.44
CA LYS A 61 -7.73 -7.72 -2.56
C LYS A 61 -7.78 -9.17 -2.08
N VAL A 62 -8.48 -9.43 -0.98
CA VAL A 62 -8.74 -10.79 -0.49
C VAL A 62 -9.40 -11.57 -1.64
N VAL A 63 -8.72 -12.60 -2.15
CA VAL A 63 -9.15 -13.39 -3.32
C VAL A 63 -10.14 -14.49 -2.93
N THR A 64 -10.19 -14.85 -1.65
CA THR A 64 -10.86 -16.05 -1.14
C THR A 64 -12.34 -15.88 -0.79
N THR A 65 -12.87 -14.66 -0.77
CA THR A 65 -14.27 -14.40 -0.42
C THR A 65 -14.99 -13.75 -1.60
N ASP A 66 -15.82 -14.53 -2.28
CA ASP A 66 -16.82 -13.98 -3.19
C ASP A 66 -17.97 -13.41 -2.35
N SER A 67 -18.02 -12.08 -2.22
CA SER A 67 -19.10 -11.40 -1.49
C SER A 67 -20.34 -11.20 -2.35
N ASP A 68 -20.30 -11.54 -3.64
CA ASP A 68 -21.40 -11.40 -4.61
C ASP A 68 -21.91 -12.78 -5.03
N HIS A 69 -22.28 -13.59 -4.03
CA HIS A 69 -22.78 -14.94 -4.24
C HIS A 69 -24.31 -15.03 -4.09
N ALA A 70 -24.94 -15.97 -4.78
CA ALA A 70 -26.38 -16.23 -4.64
C ALA A 70 -26.74 -17.15 -3.44
N LEU A 71 -25.75 -17.57 -2.64
CA LEU A 71 -25.99 -18.42 -1.47
C LEU A 71 -26.68 -17.64 -0.32
N PRO A 72 -27.42 -18.32 0.57
CA PRO A 72 -28.05 -17.68 1.72
C PRO A 72 -27.02 -16.96 2.60
N VAL A 73 -27.27 -15.67 2.85
CA VAL A 73 -26.47 -14.84 3.76
C VAL A 73 -27.10 -14.90 5.15
N ALA A 74 -26.32 -15.30 6.16
CA ALA A 74 -26.79 -15.28 7.54
C ALA A 74 -27.06 -13.84 8.00
N PRO A 75 -28.13 -13.58 8.77
CA PRO A 75 -28.43 -12.24 9.24
C PRO A 75 -27.33 -11.72 10.15
N ASN A 76 -26.89 -10.47 9.93
CA ASN A 76 -25.93 -9.81 10.80
C ASN A 76 -26.59 -9.44 12.14
N ARG A 77 -26.56 -10.36 13.10
CA ARG A 77 -27.16 -10.18 14.44
C ARG A 77 -26.39 -9.21 15.32
N LEU A 78 -25.07 -9.10 15.14
CA LEU A 78 -24.24 -8.21 15.96
C LEU A 78 -24.41 -6.75 15.54
N ASN A 79 -24.52 -6.50 14.23
CA ASN A 79 -24.74 -5.17 13.64
C ASN A 79 -23.83 -4.06 14.21
N ARG A 80 -22.55 -4.40 14.47
CA ARG A 80 -21.54 -3.51 15.08
C ARG A 80 -21.88 -3.01 16.49
N GLU A 81 -22.84 -3.62 17.18
CA GLU A 81 -23.10 -3.37 18.59
C GLU A 81 -22.16 -4.24 19.43
N PHE A 82 -21.03 -3.65 19.84
CA PHE A 82 -20.00 -4.34 20.61
C PHE A 82 -20.22 -4.28 22.13
N THR A 83 -21.28 -3.59 22.57
CA THR A 83 -21.67 -3.52 23.97
C THR A 83 -22.45 -4.77 24.36
N ALA A 84 -21.99 -5.50 25.37
CA ALA A 84 -22.67 -6.66 25.93
C ALA A 84 -23.00 -6.43 27.42
N SER A 85 -24.22 -6.79 27.83
CA SER A 85 -24.66 -6.63 29.22
C SER A 85 -24.08 -7.70 30.17
N HIS A 86 -23.71 -8.87 29.63
CA HIS A 86 -23.17 -10.01 30.37
C HIS A 86 -22.16 -10.76 29.47
N PRO A 87 -21.26 -11.58 30.02
CA PRO A 87 -20.42 -12.51 29.24
C PRO A 87 -21.25 -13.45 28.36
N ASP A 88 -20.60 -14.08 27.37
CA ASP A 88 -21.20 -15.09 26.48
C ASP A 88 -22.40 -14.62 25.62
N ARG A 89 -22.47 -13.31 25.35
CA ARG A 89 -23.51 -12.70 24.48
C ARG A 89 -23.06 -12.47 23.05
N ALA A 90 -21.77 -12.27 22.84
CA ALA A 90 -21.14 -12.14 21.53
C ALA A 90 -19.70 -12.68 21.63
N TYR A 91 -19.27 -13.40 20.61
CA TYR A 91 -17.89 -13.87 20.47
C TYR A 91 -17.28 -13.19 19.25
N VAL A 92 -16.01 -12.82 19.37
CA VAL A 92 -15.22 -12.29 18.27
C VAL A 92 -14.11 -13.30 18.02
N GLY A 93 -13.90 -13.63 16.75
CA GLY A 93 -12.76 -14.39 16.29
C GLY A 93 -12.21 -13.77 15.01
N ASP A 94 -10.98 -14.12 14.68
CA ASP A 94 -10.34 -13.73 13.44
C ASP A 94 -9.98 -14.98 12.61
N ILE A 95 -9.84 -14.79 11.30
CA ILE A 95 -9.39 -15.85 10.39
C ILE A 95 -8.09 -15.40 9.73
N THR A 96 -7.02 -16.15 10.00
CA THR A 96 -5.72 -15.97 9.37
C THR A 96 -5.54 -16.96 8.22
N TYR A 97 -5.17 -16.43 7.06
CA TYR A 97 -4.86 -17.22 5.86
C TYR A 97 -3.35 -17.46 5.79
N VAL A 98 -2.95 -18.73 5.84
CA VAL A 98 -1.54 -19.12 5.82
C VAL A 98 -1.23 -19.78 4.48
N ALA A 99 -0.37 -19.15 3.69
CA ALA A 99 0.11 -19.72 2.43
C ALA A 99 1.15 -20.80 2.68
N THR A 100 0.97 -21.99 2.10
CA THR A 100 1.92 -23.11 2.15
C THR A 100 2.25 -23.60 0.75
N LYS A 101 3.21 -24.54 0.64
CA LYS A 101 3.54 -25.19 -0.64
C LYS A 101 2.44 -26.13 -1.15
N GLU A 102 1.54 -26.54 -0.27
CA GLU A 102 0.44 -27.48 -0.55
C GLU A 102 -0.90 -26.77 -0.77
N GLY A 103 -0.94 -25.45 -0.54
CA GLY A 103 -2.14 -24.64 -0.71
C GLY A 103 -2.34 -23.64 0.43
N TRP A 104 -3.60 -23.25 0.65
CA TRP A 104 -3.99 -22.34 1.71
C TRP A 104 -4.47 -23.11 2.94
N LEU A 105 -3.94 -22.74 4.12
CA LEU A 105 -4.52 -23.12 5.40
C LEU A 105 -5.29 -21.95 5.99
N TYR A 106 -6.35 -22.26 6.73
CA TYR A 106 -7.24 -21.29 7.36
C TYR A 106 -7.20 -21.53 8.86
N LEU A 107 -6.65 -20.58 9.62
CA LEU A 107 -6.57 -20.64 11.07
C LEU A 107 -7.64 -19.73 11.67
N ALA A 108 -8.54 -20.29 12.47
CA ALA A 108 -9.49 -19.54 13.27
C ALA A 108 -8.93 -19.33 14.69
N VAL A 109 -9.01 -18.10 15.19
CA VAL A 109 -8.54 -17.70 16.53
C VAL A 109 -9.58 -16.86 17.25
#